data_AF-F5NW62-F1
#
_entry.id   AF-F5NW62-F1
#
_cell.length_a   1.000
_cell.length_b   1.000
_cell.length_c   1.000
_cell.angle_alpha   90.00
_cell.angle_beta   90.00
_cell.angle_gamma   90.00
#
_symmetry.space_group_name_H-M   'P 1'
#
loop_
_entity.id
_entity.type
_entity.pdbx_description
1 polymer ?
#
loop_
_entity_poly.entity_id
_entity_poly.type
_entity_poly.pdbx_seq_one_letter_code
_entity_poly.pdbx_strand_id
1 'polypeptide(L)'
;MTLTDHFDNAIPPVFYHEHQSFLDKFSEVNKEVSRYVHGSKGIIDVPIFNTKDMKLGLGLYLIDFIRKSEDQSFKEFCYGKNLAPVDLDRIINFVFQPEYHIPRMVSTENFKKVKIREISLEEAVTASNYEEINKQVTNKKIALQALFLSITNQKEDVALYILSNFEITRQDVISIKHELYDIEYLLSAHNSSCKVLEYFINKGLVDVNTKFKKTNSGDCMLDNAIKYENAEMIKLLLKYGATSDNKYI
;
A
#
# COMPACT_ATOMS: atom_id res chain seq x y z
N MET A 1 -6.34 20.81 -6.56
CA MET A 1 -6.77 19.71 -5.67
C MET A 1 -6.69 18.44 -6.46
N THR A 2 -5.59 17.74 -6.27
CA THR A 2 -5.33 16.42 -6.84
C THR A 2 -6.01 15.37 -5.97
N LEU A 3 -6.50 14.32 -6.63
CA LEU A 3 -7.02 13.09 -6.03
C LEU A 3 -5.88 12.26 -5.42
N THR A 4 -5.11 12.82 -4.50
CA THR A 4 -3.86 12.21 -4.01
C THR A 4 -4.06 10.92 -3.24
N ASP A 5 -5.30 10.54 -2.94
CA ASP A 5 -5.55 9.37 -2.12
C ASP A 5 -5.91 8.13 -2.94
N HIS A 6 -6.01 8.21 -4.29
CA HIS A 6 -6.20 7.02 -5.12
C HIS A 6 -4.82 6.45 -5.39
N PHE A 7 -4.27 5.75 -4.40
CA PHE A 7 -3.09 4.91 -4.61
C PHE A 7 -3.45 3.59 -5.30
N ASP A 8 -4.74 3.25 -5.33
CA ASP A 8 -5.24 2.00 -5.87
C ASP A 8 -6.44 2.23 -6.80
N ASN A 9 -6.45 1.52 -7.93
CA ASN A 9 -7.60 1.37 -8.84
C ASN A 9 -8.56 0.24 -8.38
N ALA A 10 -8.19 -0.40 -7.26
CA ALA A 10 -8.91 -1.26 -6.34
C ALA A 10 -10.20 -0.70 -5.74
N ILE A 11 -11.33 -1.40 -5.78
CA ILE A 11 -12.39 -1.16 -4.77
C ILE A 11 -11.87 -1.68 -3.41
N PRO A 12 -11.94 -0.92 -2.33
CA PRO A 12 -11.45 -1.35 -1.03
C PRO A 12 -12.29 -2.52 -0.44
N PRO A 13 -11.76 -3.22 0.57
CA PRO A 13 -12.51 -4.16 1.38
C PRO A 13 -13.76 -3.56 2.06
N VAL A 14 -14.71 -4.45 2.38
CA VAL A 14 -16.07 -4.12 2.87
C VAL A 14 -16.10 -3.22 4.11
N PHE A 15 -15.14 -3.35 5.04
CA PHE A 15 -15.15 -2.64 6.32
C PHE A 15 -14.77 -1.14 6.25
N TYR A 16 -14.44 -0.63 5.05
CA TYR A 16 -14.15 0.79 4.83
C TYR A 16 -15.36 1.59 4.30
N HIS A 17 -16.53 0.96 4.08
CA HIS A 17 -17.68 1.62 3.44
C HIS A 17 -18.68 2.23 4.44
N GLU A 18 -19.01 3.51 4.27
CA GLU A 18 -19.94 4.28 5.12
C GLU A 18 -21.40 3.77 5.06
N HIS A 19 -21.79 3.11 3.98
CA HIS A 19 -23.16 2.69 3.70
C HIS A 19 -23.32 1.18 3.53
N GLN A 20 -22.66 0.41 4.40
CA GLN A 20 -22.66 -1.06 4.30
C GLN A 20 -24.06 -1.67 4.21
N SER A 21 -25.01 -1.19 5.04
CA SER A 21 -26.40 -1.66 5.05
C SER A 21 -27.17 -1.42 3.74
N PHE A 22 -26.73 -0.46 2.92
CA PHE A 22 -27.27 -0.28 1.57
C PHE A 22 -26.75 -1.37 0.62
N LEU A 23 -25.45 -1.68 0.71
CA LEU A 23 -24.79 -2.67 -0.13
C LEU A 23 -25.20 -4.09 0.22
N ASP A 24 -25.52 -4.36 1.48
CA ASP A 24 -26.01 -5.67 1.96
C ASP A 24 -27.28 -6.17 1.24
N LYS A 25 -27.97 -5.31 0.51
CA LYS A 25 -29.10 -5.66 -0.36
C LYS A 25 -28.69 -6.42 -1.63
N PHE A 26 -27.42 -6.36 -1.97
CA PHE A 26 -26.84 -6.85 -3.23
C PHE A 26 -25.75 -7.88 -2.90
N SER A 27 -26.05 -9.16 -3.08
CA SER A 27 -25.23 -10.25 -2.54
C SER A 27 -23.91 -10.44 -3.28
N GLU A 28 -23.85 -10.10 -4.56
CA GLU A 28 -22.66 -10.31 -5.40
C GLU A 28 -21.81 -9.04 -5.47
N VAL A 29 -22.40 -7.85 -5.49
CA VAL A 29 -21.62 -6.60 -5.57
C VAL A 29 -20.73 -6.40 -4.33
N ASN A 30 -21.16 -6.89 -3.17
CA ASN A 30 -20.36 -6.90 -1.94
C ASN A 30 -19.10 -7.78 -2.05
N LYS A 31 -19.09 -8.77 -2.95
CA LYS A 31 -17.92 -9.62 -3.23
C LYS A 31 -17.02 -9.02 -4.32
N GLU A 32 -17.50 -8.00 -5.03
CA GLU A 32 -16.70 -7.25 -6.02
C GLU A 32 -15.74 -6.25 -5.37
N VAL A 33 -15.58 -6.29 -4.05
CA VAL A 33 -14.43 -5.66 -3.39
C VAL A 33 -13.12 -6.20 -3.98
N SER A 34 -12.10 -5.35 -4.05
CA SER A 34 -10.84 -5.58 -4.76
C SER A 34 -10.96 -5.70 -6.29
N ARG A 35 -12.16 -5.51 -6.87
CA ARG A 35 -12.30 -5.39 -8.32
C ARG A 35 -11.73 -4.06 -8.79
N TYR A 36 -10.95 -4.10 -9.86
CA TYR A 36 -10.49 -2.88 -10.51
C TYR A 36 -11.66 -2.10 -11.12
N VAL A 37 -11.73 -0.81 -10.82
CA VAL A 37 -12.76 0.07 -11.39
C VAL A 37 -12.58 0.15 -12.91
N HIS A 38 -11.33 0.23 -13.40
CA HIS A 38 -11.04 0.22 -14.83
C HIS A 38 -9.75 -0.53 -15.21
N GLY A 39 -9.89 -1.60 -16.00
CA GLY A 39 -8.79 -2.29 -16.67
C GLY A 39 -7.74 -2.92 -15.73
N SER A 40 -6.84 -3.75 -16.29
CA SER A 40 -5.73 -4.35 -15.53
C SER A 40 -4.47 -3.47 -15.47
N LYS A 41 -4.41 -2.42 -16.29
CA LYS A 41 -3.27 -1.49 -16.32
C LYS A 41 -3.24 -0.51 -15.14
N GLY A 42 -4.37 -0.30 -14.47
CA GLY A 42 -4.54 0.74 -13.44
C GLY A 42 -3.99 0.41 -12.05
N ILE A 43 -3.40 -0.78 -11.80
CA ILE A 43 -2.69 -1.06 -10.53
C ILE A 43 -1.55 -0.06 -10.31
N ILE A 44 -0.91 0.35 -11.41
CA ILE A 44 0.26 1.23 -11.45
C ILE A 44 -0.02 2.58 -12.13
N ASP A 45 -1.19 2.73 -12.74
CA ASP A 45 -1.57 3.89 -13.55
C ASP A 45 -2.99 4.34 -13.17
N VAL A 46 -3.12 4.80 -11.92
CA VAL A 46 -4.37 5.38 -11.43
C VAL A 46 -4.60 6.71 -12.18
N PRO A 47 -5.75 6.86 -12.86
CA PRO A 47 -6.07 8.07 -13.61
C PRO A 47 -6.22 9.29 -12.68
N ILE A 48 -5.39 10.30 -12.88
CA ILE A 48 -5.51 11.59 -12.20
C ILE A 48 -6.29 12.55 -13.10
N PHE A 49 -7.48 12.94 -12.67
CA PHE A 49 -8.28 13.93 -13.37
C PHE A 49 -8.02 15.33 -12.83
N ASN A 50 -7.95 16.31 -13.73
CA ASN A 50 -8.05 17.72 -13.34
C ASN A 50 -9.50 18.07 -12.98
N THR A 51 -9.73 19.23 -12.38
CA THR A 51 -11.07 19.66 -11.93
C THR A 51 -12.10 19.79 -13.07
N LYS A 52 -11.65 20.09 -14.29
CA LYS A 52 -12.52 20.21 -15.47
C LYS A 52 -13.02 18.83 -15.92
N ASP A 53 -12.13 17.84 -15.92
CA ASP A 53 -12.41 16.51 -16.49
C ASP A 53 -12.91 15.51 -15.43
N MET A 54 -12.75 15.81 -14.14
CA MET A 54 -13.11 14.94 -13.02
C MET A 54 -14.55 14.41 -13.10
N LYS A 55 -15.55 15.29 -13.29
CA LYS A 55 -16.97 14.86 -13.36
C LYS A 55 -17.22 13.85 -14.48
N LEU A 56 -16.60 14.08 -15.64
CA LEU A 56 -16.74 13.18 -16.79
C LEU A 56 -16.00 11.86 -16.56
N GLY A 57 -14.75 11.93 -16.07
CA GLY A 57 -13.94 10.75 -15.76
C GLY A 57 -14.64 9.81 -14.80
N LEU A 58 -15.17 10.34 -13.70
CA LEU A 58 -15.92 9.57 -12.71
C LEU A 58 -17.18 8.94 -13.27
N GLY A 59 -17.92 9.70 -14.09
CA GLY A 59 -19.11 9.16 -14.76
C GLY A 59 -18.76 7.97 -15.65
N LEU A 60 -17.68 8.07 -16.43
CA LEU A 60 -17.23 6.98 -17.30
C LEU A 60 -16.77 5.76 -16.52
N TYR A 61 -16.02 5.96 -15.44
CA TYR A 61 -15.54 4.89 -14.57
C TYR A 61 -16.69 4.19 -13.84
N LEU A 62 -17.66 4.96 -13.35
CA LEU A 62 -18.85 4.42 -12.72
C LEU A 62 -19.68 3.59 -13.71
N ILE A 63 -19.86 4.09 -14.94
CA ILE A 63 -20.57 3.36 -15.99
C ILE A 63 -19.83 2.05 -16.33
N ASP A 64 -18.51 2.09 -16.48
CA ASP A 64 -17.70 0.89 -16.75
C ASP A 64 -17.81 -0.13 -15.62
N PHE A 65 -17.72 0.33 -14.36
CA PHE A 65 -17.92 -0.51 -13.19
C PHE A 65 -19.29 -1.19 -13.22
N ILE A 66 -20.39 -0.43 -13.31
CA ILE A 66 -21.76 -0.97 -13.28
C ILE A 66 -21.96 -1.97 -14.43
N ARG A 67 -21.49 -1.66 -15.65
CA ARG A 67 -21.63 -2.55 -16.81
C ARG A 67 -20.94 -3.90 -16.62
N LYS A 68 -19.83 -3.92 -15.89
CA LYS A 68 -19.04 -5.12 -15.61
C LYS A 68 -19.41 -5.83 -14.32
N SER A 69 -20.32 -5.27 -13.52
CA SER A 69 -20.79 -5.92 -12.30
C SER A 69 -21.49 -7.24 -12.65
N GLU A 70 -21.16 -8.28 -11.89
CA GLU A 70 -21.79 -9.60 -11.97
C GLU A 70 -23.14 -9.60 -11.25
N ASP A 71 -23.35 -8.65 -10.33
CA ASP A 71 -24.61 -8.48 -9.61
C ASP A 71 -25.71 -7.89 -10.52
N GLN A 72 -26.56 -8.77 -11.02
CA GLN A 72 -27.68 -8.39 -11.89
C GLN A 72 -28.69 -7.48 -11.17
N SER A 73 -28.95 -7.73 -9.89
CA SER A 73 -29.89 -6.94 -9.10
C SER A 73 -29.38 -5.53 -8.85
N PHE A 74 -28.07 -5.38 -8.62
CA PHE A 74 -27.41 -4.09 -8.52
C PHE A 74 -27.44 -3.32 -9.85
N LYS A 75 -27.18 -4.00 -10.98
CA LYS A 75 -27.27 -3.37 -12.31
C LYS A 75 -28.69 -2.86 -12.60
N GLU A 76 -29.70 -3.66 -12.33
CA GLU A 76 -31.10 -3.28 -12.52
C GLU A 76 -31.48 -2.09 -11.65
N PHE A 77 -31.02 -2.08 -10.38
CA PHE A 77 -31.19 -0.94 -9.49
C PHE A 77 -30.53 0.33 -10.07
N CYS A 78 -29.28 0.23 -10.54
CA CYS A 78 -28.53 1.35 -11.11
C CYS A 78 -29.15 1.90 -12.41
N TYR A 79 -29.69 1.01 -13.26
CA TYR A 79 -30.32 1.39 -14.53
C TYR A 79 -31.79 1.81 -14.38
N GLY A 80 -32.33 1.79 -13.16
CA GLY A 80 -33.66 2.28 -12.87
C GLY A 80 -33.83 3.73 -13.31
N LYS A 81 -34.89 4.02 -14.09
CA LYS A 81 -35.16 5.37 -14.64
C LYS A 81 -35.30 6.48 -13.58
N ASN A 82 -35.55 6.11 -12.33
CA ASN A 82 -35.80 7.02 -11.21
C ASN A 82 -34.84 6.77 -10.04
N LEU A 83 -33.55 6.56 -10.32
CA LEU A 83 -32.54 6.43 -9.26
C LEU A 83 -32.52 7.71 -8.41
N ALA A 84 -32.79 7.58 -7.11
CA ALA A 84 -32.82 8.73 -6.22
C ALA A 84 -31.41 9.32 -6.03
N PRO A 85 -31.26 10.65 -5.86
CA PRO A 85 -29.94 11.27 -5.65
C PRO A 85 -29.15 10.67 -4.49
N VAL A 86 -29.83 10.29 -3.40
CA VAL A 86 -29.21 9.65 -2.23
C VAL A 86 -28.66 8.25 -2.56
N ASP A 87 -29.29 7.53 -3.48
CA ASP A 87 -28.85 6.19 -3.86
C ASP A 87 -27.69 6.26 -4.87
N LEU A 88 -27.71 7.25 -5.76
CA LEU A 88 -26.55 7.57 -6.60
C LEU A 88 -25.33 7.96 -5.75
N ASP A 89 -25.52 8.76 -4.71
CA ASP A 89 -24.45 9.12 -3.77
C ASP A 89 -23.88 7.86 -3.08
N ARG A 90 -24.73 6.95 -2.61
CA ARG A 90 -24.30 5.66 -2.03
C ARG A 90 -23.52 4.79 -3.00
N ILE A 91 -23.95 4.73 -4.27
CA ILE A 91 -23.26 3.99 -5.33
C ILE A 91 -21.88 4.61 -5.59
N ILE A 92 -21.79 5.93 -5.70
CA ILE A 92 -20.52 6.64 -5.91
C ILE A 92 -19.60 6.41 -4.70
N ASN A 93 -20.13 6.52 -3.47
CA ASN A 93 -19.37 6.26 -2.25
C ASN A 93 -18.90 4.81 -2.13
N PHE A 94 -19.58 3.84 -2.75
CA PHE A 94 -19.11 2.46 -2.77
C PHE A 94 -17.95 2.27 -3.76
N VAL A 95 -18.11 2.76 -5.00
CA VAL A 95 -17.11 2.57 -6.06
C VAL A 95 -15.86 3.41 -5.82
N PHE A 96 -16.03 4.60 -5.27
CA PHE A 96 -14.94 5.56 -5.07
C PHE A 96 -14.66 5.88 -3.60
N GLN A 97 -15.24 5.22 -2.61
CA GLN A 97 -15.10 5.42 -1.14
C GLN A 97 -15.51 6.79 -0.54
N PRO A 98 -15.88 6.86 0.76
CA PRO A 98 -16.11 8.12 1.50
C PRO A 98 -14.84 8.95 1.76
N GLU A 99 -13.66 8.34 1.69
CA GLU A 99 -12.35 8.98 1.84
C GLU A 99 -11.99 9.82 0.63
N TYR A 100 -12.66 9.57 -0.50
CA TYR A 100 -12.53 10.38 -1.67
C TYR A 100 -13.61 11.42 -1.60
N HIS A 101 -13.15 12.64 -1.43
CA HIS A 101 -13.97 13.83 -1.47
C HIS A 101 -14.66 14.03 -2.82
N ILE A 102 -14.62 13.08 -3.74
CA ILE A 102 -15.16 13.16 -5.09
C ILE A 102 -16.66 13.50 -5.12
N PRO A 103 -17.61 12.68 -4.60
CA PRO A 103 -19.02 13.06 -4.58
C PRO A 103 -19.24 14.37 -3.80
N ARG A 104 -18.45 14.60 -2.75
CA ARG A 104 -18.51 15.80 -1.89
C ARG A 104 -18.00 17.08 -2.60
N MET A 105 -17.00 16.97 -3.47
CA MET A 105 -16.36 18.04 -4.25
C MET A 105 -17.13 18.36 -5.53
N VAL A 106 -17.83 17.37 -6.11
CA VAL A 106 -18.62 17.55 -7.34
C VAL A 106 -20.01 18.14 -7.05
N SER A 107 -20.50 18.03 -5.81
CA SER A 107 -21.91 18.30 -5.48
C SER A 107 -22.19 19.63 -4.76
N THR A 108 -21.34 20.12 -3.84
CA THR A 108 -21.66 21.36 -3.07
C THR A 108 -20.43 22.06 -2.49
N GLU A 109 -20.54 23.34 -2.08
CA GLU A 109 -19.53 24.02 -1.24
C GLU A 109 -19.37 23.41 0.18
N ASN A 110 -20.19 22.41 0.55
CA ASN A 110 -20.15 21.77 1.87
C ASN A 110 -18.96 20.82 2.05
N PHE A 111 -18.15 20.52 1.04
CA PHE A 111 -16.92 19.72 1.21
C PHE A 111 -15.98 20.32 2.28
N LYS A 112 -15.98 21.65 2.44
CA LYS A 112 -15.23 22.36 3.48
C LYS A 112 -15.66 22.02 4.91
N LYS A 113 -16.83 21.42 5.10
CA LYS A 113 -17.38 21.01 6.41
C LYS A 113 -17.01 19.57 6.77
N VAL A 114 -16.46 18.80 5.83
CA VAL A 114 -16.07 17.42 6.04
C VAL A 114 -14.61 17.38 6.48
N LYS A 115 -14.37 16.88 7.70
CA LYS A 115 -13.00 16.66 8.18
C LYS A 115 -12.42 15.47 7.40
N ILE A 116 -11.42 15.74 6.57
CA ILE A 116 -10.61 14.71 5.90
C ILE A 116 -9.89 13.90 6.98
N ARG A 117 -9.85 12.56 6.85
CA ARG A 117 -9.06 11.75 7.77
C ARG A 117 -7.58 12.06 7.59
N GLU A 118 -6.82 12.00 8.66
CA GLU A 118 -5.37 12.18 8.57
C GLU A 118 -4.77 10.98 7.83
N ILE A 119 -3.80 11.26 6.94
CA ILE A 119 -3.03 10.23 6.25
C ILE A 119 -2.18 9.53 7.30
N SER A 120 -2.26 8.21 7.39
CA SER A 120 -1.41 7.44 8.31
C SER A 120 0.04 7.39 7.83
N LEU A 121 0.98 7.12 8.73
CA LEU A 121 2.39 6.98 8.38
C LEU A 121 2.63 5.86 7.34
N GLU A 122 1.90 4.75 7.45
CA GLU A 122 1.99 3.63 6.51
C GLU A 122 1.53 4.02 5.10
N GLU A 123 0.43 4.77 5.00
CA GLU A 123 -0.04 5.32 3.73
C GLU A 123 0.95 6.31 3.15
N ALA A 124 1.49 7.22 3.98
CA ALA A 124 2.50 8.19 3.54
C ALA A 124 3.76 7.50 3.01
N VAL A 125 4.24 6.43 3.68
CA VAL A 125 5.38 5.62 3.23
C VAL A 125 5.05 4.87 1.94
N THR A 126 3.89 4.21 1.87
CA THR A 126 3.48 3.44 0.68
C THR A 126 3.34 4.35 -0.54
N ALA A 127 2.91 5.59 -0.34
CA ALA A 127 2.77 6.63 -1.34
C ALA A 127 4.09 7.30 -1.76
N SER A 128 5.20 7.05 -1.06
CA SER A 128 6.40 7.89 -1.13
C SER A 128 6.09 9.40 -0.94
N ASN A 129 5.15 9.73 -0.06
CA ASN A 129 4.73 11.10 0.21
C ASN A 129 5.69 11.78 1.20
N TYR A 130 6.83 12.26 0.70
CA TYR A 130 7.87 12.89 1.51
C TYR A 130 7.38 14.09 2.33
N GLU A 131 6.41 14.86 1.83
CA GLU A 131 5.86 16.00 2.57
C GLU A 131 5.16 15.52 3.85
N GLU A 132 4.31 14.50 3.75
CA GLU A 132 3.57 13.96 4.88
C GLU A 132 4.48 13.16 5.82
N ILE A 133 5.44 12.40 5.27
CA ILE A 133 6.48 11.73 6.06
C ILE A 133 7.25 12.75 6.90
N ASN A 134 7.65 13.89 6.33
CA ASN A 134 8.39 14.92 7.07
C ASN A 134 7.56 15.60 8.16
N LYS A 135 6.24 15.69 8.00
CA LYS A 135 5.34 16.20 9.05
C LYS A 135 5.24 15.22 10.22
N GLN A 136 5.17 13.92 9.95
CA GLN A 136 4.94 12.90 10.98
C GLN A 136 6.23 12.40 11.63
N VAL A 137 7.31 12.23 10.86
CA VAL A 137 8.61 11.69 11.32
C VAL A 137 9.42 12.78 12.02
N THR A 138 8.98 13.14 13.23
CA THR A 138 9.57 14.22 14.03
C THR A 138 10.67 13.76 14.98
N ASN A 139 10.83 12.45 15.16
CA ASN A 139 11.82 11.88 16.06
C ASN A 139 12.25 10.48 15.61
N LYS A 140 13.35 10.01 16.19
CA LYS A 140 13.98 8.74 15.85
C LYS A 140 13.08 7.52 16.02
N LYS A 141 12.19 7.50 17.01
CA LYS A 141 11.25 6.38 17.21
C LYS A 141 10.30 6.25 16.02
N ILE A 142 9.73 7.36 15.56
CA ILE A 142 8.84 7.38 14.39
C ILE A 142 9.64 7.09 13.11
N ALA A 143 10.89 7.57 13.01
CA ALA A 143 11.76 7.26 11.88
C ALA A 143 12.04 5.75 11.76
N LEU A 144 12.25 5.05 12.88
CA LEU A 144 12.41 3.59 12.89
C LEU A 144 11.14 2.87 12.43
N GLN A 145 9.96 3.36 12.82
CA GLN A 145 8.68 2.83 12.32
C GLN A 145 8.53 3.06 10.82
N ALA A 146 8.82 4.26 10.33
CA ALA A 146 8.78 4.59 8.91
C ALA A 146 9.77 3.74 8.10
N LEU A 147 10.99 3.53 8.61
CA LEU A 147 12.00 2.66 8.00
C LEU A 147 11.51 1.21 7.90
N PHE A 148 10.92 0.68 8.98
CA PHE A 148 10.36 -0.66 8.99
C PHE A 148 9.21 -0.83 7.98
N LEU A 149 8.29 0.14 7.94
CA LEU A 149 7.22 0.18 6.95
C LEU A 149 7.76 0.26 5.52
N SER A 150 8.84 1.03 5.31
CA SER A 150 9.46 1.19 3.99
C SER A 150 10.07 -0.12 3.51
N ILE A 151 10.75 -0.86 4.39
CA ILE A 151 11.33 -2.17 4.06
C ILE A 151 10.21 -3.18 3.77
N THR A 152 9.18 -3.22 4.62
CA THR A 152 8.05 -4.15 4.48
C THR A 152 7.28 -3.91 3.17
N ASN A 153 7.08 -2.64 2.80
CA ASN A 153 6.39 -2.24 1.57
C ASN A 153 7.32 -2.07 0.36
N GLN A 154 8.58 -2.51 0.47
CA GLN A 154 9.58 -2.48 -0.62
C GLN A 154 9.82 -1.08 -1.22
N LYS A 155 9.73 -0.04 -0.40
CA LYS A 155 9.97 1.36 -0.76
C LYS A 155 11.45 1.73 -0.56
N GLU A 156 12.29 1.36 -1.53
CA GLU A 156 13.73 1.63 -1.51
C GLU A 156 14.05 3.12 -1.32
N ASP A 157 13.34 3.99 -2.05
CA ASP A 157 13.53 5.43 -2.06
C ASP A 157 13.27 6.04 -0.66
N VAL A 158 12.15 5.68 -0.04
CA VAL A 158 11.79 6.13 1.30
C VAL A 158 12.74 5.55 2.36
N ALA A 159 13.08 4.26 2.26
CA ALA A 159 14.01 3.64 3.19
C ALA A 159 15.38 4.36 3.20
N LEU A 160 15.96 4.60 2.01
CA LEU A 160 17.21 5.33 1.87
C LEU A 160 17.09 6.79 2.32
N TYR A 161 15.95 7.44 2.06
CA TYR A 161 15.68 8.79 2.55
C TYR A 161 15.71 8.86 4.08
N ILE A 162 15.01 7.95 4.77
CA ILE A 162 15.02 7.89 6.23
C ILE A 162 16.43 7.61 6.77
N LEU A 163 17.16 6.66 6.18
CA LEU A 163 18.53 6.31 6.57
C LEU A 163 19.53 7.46 6.37
N SER A 164 19.26 8.37 5.42
CA SER A 164 20.09 9.55 5.18
C SER A 164 19.85 10.69 6.18
N ASN A 165 18.66 10.74 6.78
CA ASN A 165 18.26 11.81 7.69
C ASN A 165 18.37 11.45 9.18
N PHE A 166 18.49 10.15 9.50
CA PHE A 166 18.55 9.66 10.87
C PHE A 166 19.73 8.72 11.07
N GLU A 167 20.49 8.97 12.13
CA GLU A 167 21.53 8.03 12.57
C GLU A 167 20.89 6.82 13.25
N ILE A 168 20.88 5.69 12.55
CA ILE A 168 20.36 4.42 13.02
C ILE A 168 21.52 3.54 13.50
N THR A 169 21.39 2.99 14.69
CA THR A 169 22.36 2.06 15.29
C THR A 169 21.82 0.63 15.27
N ARG A 170 22.70 -0.34 15.48
CA ARG A 170 22.31 -1.75 15.63
C ARG A 170 21.29 -1.96 16.76
N GLN A 171 21.44 -1.23 17.87
CA GLN A 171 20.52 -1.36 19.01
C GLN A 171 19.11 -0.87 18.65
N ASP A 172 19.02 0.16 17.81
CA ASP A 172 17.73 0.64 17.31
C ASP A 172 17.03 -0.42 16.45
N VAL A 173 17.77 -1.06 15.55
CA VAL A 173 17.27 -2.15 14.69
C VAL A 173 16.76 -3.32 15.54
N ILE A 174 17.51 -3.74 16.56
CA ILE A 174 17.10 -4.81 17.49
C ILE A 174 15.85 -4.43 18.30
N SER A 175 15.67 -3.14 18.59
CA SER A 175 14.51 -2.66 19.35
C SER A 175 13.20 -2.76 18.57
N ILE A 176 13.27 -2.82 17.23
CA ILE A 176 12.11 -3.01 16.38
C ILE A 176 11.63 -4.47 16.54
N LYS A 177 10.46 -4.63 17.15
CA LYS A 177 9.80 -5.93 17.26
C LYS A 177 8.68 -6.01 16.24
N HIS A 178 8.77 -6.96 15.32
CA HIS A 178 7.66 -7.39 14.49
C HIS A 178 7.21 -8.79 14.90
N GLU A 179 5.92 -9.10 14.83
CA GLU A 179 5.41 -10.39 15.32
C GLU A 179 5.84 -11.56 14.44
N LEU A 180 5.89 -11.37 13.13
CA LEU A 180 6.07 -12.45 12.15
C LEU A 180 7.48 -12.54 11.55
N TYR A 181 8.22 -11.43 11.55
CA TYR A 181 9.41 -11.29 10.71
C TYR A 181 10.60 -10.76 11.52
N ASP A 182 11.78 -11.27 11.20
CA ASP A 182 13.04 -10.69 11.61
C ASP A 182 13.46 -9.65 10.56
N ILE A 183 14.24 -8.65 10.96
CA ILE A 183 14.67 -7.60 10.02
C ILE A 183 15.53 -8.19 8.90
N GLU A 184 16.37 -9.19 9.22
CA GLU A 184 17.18 -9.90 8.25
C GLU A 184 16.31 -10.65 7.24
N TYR A 185 15.20 -11.27 7.71
CA TYR A 185 14.25 -11.90 6.82
C TYR A 185 13.64 -10.88 5.84
N LEU A 186 13.23 -9.71 6.35
CA LEU A 186 12.62 -8.66 5.51
C LEU A 186 13.60 -8.05 4.53
N LEU A 187 14.86 -7.88 4.91
CA LEU A 187 15.89 -7.35 4.03
C LEU A 187 16.28 -8.31 2.90
N SER A 188 15.92 -9.60 3.03
CA SER A 188 16.19 -10.64 2.03
C SER A 188 14.93 -11.33 1.51
N ALA A 189 13.75 -10.74 1.73
CA ALA A 189 12.50 -11.28 1.23
C ALA A 189 12.40 -11.11 -0.31
N HIS A 190 11.42 -11.75 -0.94
CA HIS A 190 11.16 -11.59 -2.36
C HIS A 190 11.01 -10.10 -2.74
N ASN A 191 11.70 -9.65 -3.80
CA ASN A 191 11.80 -8.26 -4.26
C ASN A 191 12.44 -7.23 -3.30
N SER A 192 13.14 -7.67 -2.25
CA SER A 192 13.83 -6.74 -1.35
C SER A 192 14.98 -6.01 -2.04
N SER A 193 15.21 -4.76 -1.64
CA SER A 193 16.26 -3.91 -2.21
C SER A 193 17.66 -4.35 -1.79
N CYS A 194 18.49 -4.69 -2.77
CA CYS A 194 19.92 -4.93 -2.56
C CYS A 194 20.65 -3.69 -2.01
N LYS A 195 20.22 -2.48 -2.38
CA LYS A 195 20.85 -1.24 -1.89
C LYS A 195 20.58 -0.99 -0.42
N VAL A 196 19.33 -1.20 0.02
CA VAL A 196 18.97 -1.07 1.43
C VAL A 196 19.71 -2.13 2.26
N LEU A 197 19.74 -3.38 1.80
CA LEU A 197 20.52 -4.44 2.45
C LEU A 197 22.02 -4.10 2.52
N GLU A 198 22.63 -3.66 1.41
CA GLU A 198 24.04 -3.29 1.38
C GLU A 198 24.34 -2.13 2.34
N TYR A 199 23.43 -1.15 2.47
CA TYR A 199 23.56 -0.10 3.48
C TYR A 199 23.59 -0.67 4.90
N PHE A 200 22.64 -1.55 5.23
CA PHE A 200 22.56 -2.19 6.54
C PHE A 200 23.81 -3.01 6.88
N ILE A 201 24.34 -3.77 5.91
CA ILE A 201 25.58 -4.54 6.08
C ILE A 201 26.78 -3.61 6.29
N ASN A 202 26.97 -2.60 5.42
CA ASN A 202 28.11 -1.69 5.49
C ASN A 202 28.14 -0.85 6.78
N LYS A 203 26.97 -0.57 7.36
CA LYS A 203 26.85 0.13 8.64
C LYS A 203 26.90 -0.81 9.85
N GLY A 204 27.05 -2.12 9.65
CA GLY A 204 27.08 -3.11 10.74
C GLY A 204 25.76 -3.20 11.51
N LEU A 205 24.64 -2.87 10.86
CA LEU A 205 23.30 -2.90 11.46
C LEU A 205 22.75 -4.32 11.55
N VAL A 206 23.19 -5.19 10.65
CA VAL A 206 22.85 -6.62 10.60
C VAL A 206 24.10 -7.45 10.32
N ASP A 207 24.05 -8.73 10.68
CA ASP A 207 25.06 -9.73 10.31
C ASP A 207 24.47 -10.61 9.20
N VAL A 208 25.26 -10.83 8.13
CA VAL A 208 24.81 -11.59 6.95
C VAL A 208 24.47 -13.05 7.26
N ASN A 209 25.03 -13.58 8.34
CA ASN A 209 24.84 -14.96 8.79
C ASN A 209 23.88 -15.08 9.99
N THR A 210 23.22 -13.99 10.40
CA THR A 210 22.16 -14.08 11.42
C THR A 210 21.10 -15.06 10.94
N LYS A 211 20.84 -16.06 11.78
CA LYS A 211 19.75 -17.01 11.59
C LYS A 211 18.42 -16.36 11.94
N PHE A 212 17.43 -16.56 11.08
CA PHE A 212 16.06 -16.16 11.37
C PHE A 212 15.54 -16.93 12.57
N LYS A 213 14.74 -16.26 13.39
CA LYS A 213 14.11 -16.82 14.59
C LYS A 213 12.62 -17.08 14.37
N LYS A 214 12.00 -16.34 13.46
CA LYS A 214 10.55 -16.38 13.18
C LYS A 214 10.29 -17.11 11.86
N THR A 215 9.84 -16.40 10.83
CA THR A 215 9.62 -16.97 9.50
C THR A 215 10.91 -17.58 8.95
N ASN A 216 10.83 -18.80 8.41
CA ASN A 216 11.98 -19.60 7.95
C ASN A 216 13.06 -19.77 9.03
N SER A 217 12.65 -20.02 10.28
CA SER A 217 13.57 -20.18 11.41
C SER A 217 14.69 -21.18 11.11
N GLY A 218 15.94 -20.77 11.38
CA GLY A 218 17.15 -21.56 11.09
C GLY A 218 17.82 -21.27 9.74
N ASP A 219 17.11 -20.62 8.80
CA ASP A 219 17.69 -20.10 7.57
C ASP A 219 18.40 -18.75 7.82
N CYS A 220 19.23 -18.32 6.87
CA CYS A 220 19.82 -16.98 6.81
C CYS A 220 19.41 -16.23 5.53
N MET A 221 19.89 -15.00 5.38
CA MET A 221 19.59 -14.17 4.21
C MET A 221 20.02 -14.82 2.88
N LEU A 222 21.11 -15.58 2.88
CA LEU A 222 21.58 -16.28 1.67
C LEU A 222 20.62 -17.41 1.26
N ASP A 223 20.09 -18.16 2.22
CA ASP A 223 19.09 -19.21 1.97
C ASP A 223 17.84 -18.62 1.30
N ASN A 224 17.35 -17.48 1.82
CA ASN A 224 16.23 -16.75 1.21
C ASN A 224 16.56 -16.27 -0.20
N ALA A 225 17.74 -15.67 -0.41
CA ALA A 225 18.14 -15.17 -1.72
C ALA A 225 18.21 -16.29 -2.78
N ILE A 226 18.66 -17.49 -2.39
CA ILE A 226 18.69 -18.69 -3.24
C ILE A 226 17.28 -19.19 -3.52
N LYS A 227 16.45 -19.32 -2.48
CA LYS A 227 15.04 -19.74 -2.60
C LYS A 227 14.24 -18.89 -3.58
N TYR A 228 14.51 -17.59 -3.62
CA TYR A 228 13.85 -16.64 -4.52
C TYR A 228 14.61 -16.39 -5.82
N GLU A 229 15.67 -17.15 -6.10
CA GLU A 229 16.50 -17.04 -7.31
C GLU A 229 17.03 -15.61 -7.57
N ASN A 230 17.28 -14.84 -6.51
CA ASN A 230 17.72 -13.46 -6.60
C ASN A 230 19.24 -13.38 -6.80
N ALA A 231 19.69 -13.51 -8.05
CA ALA A 231 21.11 -13.55 -8.41
C ALA A 231 21.93 -12.33 -7.94
N GLU A 232 21.33 -11.14 -7.90
CA GLU A 232 22.01 -9.93 -7.43
C GLU A 232 22.24 -10.00 -5.91
N MET A 233 21.21 -10.37 -5.15
CA MET A 233 21.30 -10.50 -3.70
C MET A 233 22.23 -11.63 -3.27
N ILE A 234 22.24 -12.76 -4.00
CA ILE A 234 23.20 -13.85 -3.78
C ILE A 234 24.63 -13.32 -3.91
N LYS A 235 24.94 -12.61 -5.01
CA LYS A 235 26.28 -12.01 -5.22
C LYS A 235 26.65 -11.03 -4.11
N LEU A 236 25.70 -10.18 -3.71
CA LEU A 236 25.90 -9.22 -2.63
C LEU A 236 26.23 -9.93 -1.32
N LEU A 237 25.42 -10.90 -0.90
CA LEU A 237 25.61 -11.61 0.35
C LEU A 237 26.92 -12.40 0.37
N LEU A 238 27.27 -13.09 -0.72
CA LEU A 238 28.56 -13.79 -0.85
C LEU A 238 29.75 -12.83 -0.78
N LYS A 239 29.65 -11.63 -1.39
CA LYS A 239 30.68 -10.58 -1.28
C LYS A 239 30.96 -10.18 0.17
N TYR A 240 29.94 -10.22 1.05
CA TYR A 240 30.08 -9.92 2.48
C TYR A 240 30.26 -11.16 3.36
N GLY A 241 30.56 -12.33 2.78
CA GLY A 241 30.91 -13.54 3.53
C GLY A 241 29.71 -14.31 4.08
N ALA A 242 28.54 -14.20 3.46
CA ALA A 242 27.41 -15.04 3.82
C ALA A 242 27.68 -16.51 3.48
N THR A 243 27.27 -17.41 4.37
CA THR A 243 27.38 -18.86 4.23
C THR A 243 26.00 -19.48 4.44
N SER A 244 25.69 -20.51 3.67
CA SER A 244 24.47 -21.29 3.84
C SER A 244 24.83 -22.67 4.38
N ASP A 245 24.06 -23.13 5.37
CA ASP A 245 24.17 -24.49 5.91
C ASP A 245 23.32 -25.49 5.09
N ASN A 246 22.50 -25.00 4.15
CA ASN A 246 21.71 -25.83 3.28
C ASN A 246 22.62 -26.47 2.22
N LYS A 247 22.81 -27.79 2.33
CA LYS A 247 23.65 -28.62 1.44
C LYS A 247 23.08 -28.82 0.03
N TYR A 248 22.11 -28.01 -0.40
CA TYR A 248 21.44 -28.12 -1.72
C TYR A 248 21.84 -27.00 -2.69
N ILE A 249 22.98 -26.36 -2.44
CA ILE A 249 23.64 -25.42 -3.36
C ILE A 249 24.69 -26.16 -4.18
#